data_AF-A0A7C7WUB6-F1
#
_entry.id   AF-A0A7C7WUB6-F1
#
_cell.length_a   1.000
_cell.length_b   1.000
_cell.length_c   1.000
_cell.angle_alpha   90.00
_cell.angle_beta   90.00
_cell.angle_gamma   90.00
#
_symmetry.space_group_name_H-M   'P 1'
#
loop_
_entity.id
_entity.type
_entity.pdbx_description
1 polymer ?
#
loop_
_entity_poly.entity_id
_entity_poly.type
_entity_poly.pdbx_seq_one_letter_code
_entity_poly.pdbx_strand_id
1 'polypeptide(L)'
;MMRFRIRLSGGLFLIAVLLWSPTWSQQELDPDDGAYQEELLRKKRRFDRLSTQEQDRLRAFSRDLDADPEKEDLVRVMKAYHEWLQSLRPGKRAELLSLPADERIDRIREVLEEEQKERFQRYVRSTLTSDDARNVSAWFQGVIERRETELKARLDNKGRDEIKRSSSYRRMRLTMEWLQLPPGELGLTVKEIEDLKSQLSSGAVSAIEEQSDSIMRIQLIREFINAAWVNRIRGGRMPRIAESDLWEFFSTRLDPEQRSRLEGLTSERMRRELQFLYLRYGSGRSRRGSGGSGGGSDTRGGP
;
A
#
# COMPACT_ATOMS: atom_id res chain seq x y z
N MET A 1 -31.19 0.52 10.38
CA MET A 1 -29.95 -0.12 9.92
C MET A 1 -30.09 -1.63 10.05
N MET A 2 -30.62 -2.29 9.01
CA MET A 2 -30.69 -3.75 8.95
C MET A 2 -29.31 -4.28 8.52
N ARG A 3 -28.72 -5.15 9.35
CA ARG A 3 -27.51 -5.90 9.00
C ARG A 3 -27.93 -7.15 8.24
N PHE A 4 -27.84 -7.14 6.91
CA PHE A 4 -27.97 -8.36 6.12
C PHE A 4 -26.65 -9.14 6.17
N ARG A 5 -26.67 -10.32 6.79
CA ARG A 5 -25.58 -11.30 6.74
C ARG A 5 -25.86 -12.30 5.64
N ILE A 6 -25.42 -12.00 4.42
CA ILE A 6 -25.31 -13.01 3.37
C ILE A 6 -24.06 -13.85 3.70
N ARG A 7 -24.25 -15.03 4.32
CA ARG A 7 -23.18 -16.02 4.55
C ARG A 7 -22.83 -16.71 3.23
N LEU A 8 -22.00 -16.08 2.41
CA LEU A 8 -21.39 -16.74 1.26
C LEU A 8 -20.12 -17.46 1.72
N SER A 9 -20.15 -18.79 1.74
CA SER A 9 -18.96 -19.61 1.93
C SER A 9 -17.97 -19.39 0.77
N GLY A 10 -16.67 -19.25 1.06
CA GLY A 10 -15.63 -18.79 0.13
C GLY A 10 -15.57 -19.48 -1.24
N GLY A 11 -16.01 -20.74 -1.36
CA GLY A 11 -16.10 -21.46 -2.64
C GLY A 11 -17.21 -21.00 -3.59
N LEU A 12 -18.30 -20.40 -3.09
CA LEU A 12 -19.47 -19.99 -3.89
C LEU A 12 -19.22 -18.73 -4.73
N PHE A 13 -18.38 -17.81 -4.22
CA PHE A 13 -18.04 -16.59 -4.94
C PHE A 13 -17.19 -16.91 -6.19
N LEU A 14 -16.30 -17.90 -6.10
CA LEU A 14 -15.43 -18.34 -7.19
C LEU A 14 -16.21 -18.89 -8.39
N ILE A 15 -17.26 -19.70 -8.17
CA ILE A 15 -18.04 -20.31 -9.25
C ILE A 15 -19.00 -19.30 -9.89
N ALA A 16 -19.65 -18.44 -9.09
CA ALA A 16 -20.46 -17.34 -9.62
C ALA A 16 -19.59 -16.37 -10.44
N VAL A 17 -18.43 -15.96 -9.94
CA VAL A 17 -17.48 -15.08 -10.63
C VAL A 17 -16.87 -15.74 -11.90
N LEU A 18 -16.62 -17.06 -11.92
CA LEU A 18 -16.08 -17.76 -13.10
C LEU A 18 -17.14 -18.11 -14.15
N LEU A 19 -18.41 -18.24 -13.78
CA LEU A 19 -19.52 -18.39 -14.72
C LEU A 19 -20.01 -17.05 -15.29
N TRP A 20 -19.79 -15.97 -14.54
CA TRP A 20 -20.22 -14.61 -14.82
C TRP A 20 -19.03 -13.73 -15.25
N SER A 21 -18.25 -14.19 -16.23
CA SER A 21 -17.27 -13.33 -16.91
C SER A 21 -17.99 -12.28 -17.78
N PRO A 22 -17.60 -10.98 -17.71
CA PRO A 22 -18.23 -9.90 -18.45
C PRO A 22 -17.50 -9.62 -19.77
N THR A 23 -18.15 -9.94 -20.87
CA THR A 23 -18.18 -9.13 -22.11
C THR A 23 -19.48 -8.33 -22.17
N TRP A 24 -20.09 -8.06 -21.02
CA TRP A 24 -21.25 -7.17 -20.93
C TRP A 24 -20.79 -5.71 -20.95
N SER A 25 -20.20 -5.27 -22.07
CA SER A 25 -20.63 -3.98 -22.56
C SER A 25 -22.10 -4.18 -22.96
N GLN A 26 -23.02 -3.36 -22.47
CA GLN A 26 -24.21 -3.02 -23.26
C GLN A 26 -23.76 -2.19 -24.47
N GLN A 27 -22.73 -2.63 -25.20
CA GLN A 27 -22.83 -2.52 -26.63
C GLN A 27 -23.94 -3.49 -26.97
N GLU A 28 -24.94 -3.01 -27.69
CA GLU A 28 -25.95 -3.82 -28.37
C GLU A 28 -25.22 -4.89 -29.20
N LEU A 29 -24.83 -5.99 -28.55
CA LEU A 29 -24.51 -7.21 -29.24
C LEU A 29 -25.87 -7.70 -29.71
N ASP A 30 -26.08 -7.55 -31.00
CA ASP A 30 -27.27 -8.02 -31.69
C ASP A 30 -27.50 -9.48 -31.24
N PRO A 31 -28.68 -9.83 -30.70
CA PRO A 31 -28.99 -11.22 -30.35
C PRO A 31 -28.83 -12.19 -31.54
N ASP A 32 -28.77 -11.66 -32.77
CA ASP A 32 -28.48 -12.41 -33.99
C ASP A 32 -26.97 -12.56 -34.31
N ASP A 33 -26.07 -11.99 -33.51
CA ASP A 33 -24.63 -12.22 -33.62
C ASP A 33 -24.26 -13.65 -33.16
N GLY A 34 -23.71 -14.45 -34.08
CA GLY A 34 -23.27 -15.82 -33.81
C GLY A 34 -22.24 -15.91 -32.67
N ALA A 35 -21.43 -14.87 -32.44
CA ALA A 35 -20.48 -14.83 -31.33
C ALA A 35 -21.17 -14.77 -29.96
N TYR A 36 -22.29 -14.05 -29.86
CA TYR A 36 -23.10 -13.96 -28.64
C TYR A 36 -23.75 -15.31 -28.32
N GLN A 37 -24.32 -15.98 -29.33
CA GLN A 37 -24.92 -17.31 -29.17
C GLN A 37 -23.89 -18.35 -28.72
N GLU A 38 -22.68 -18.32 -29.29
CA GLU A 38 -21.60 -19.24 -28.89
C GLU A 38 -21.16 -19.00 -27.44
N GLU A 39 -21.08 -17.74 -27.01
CA GLU A 39 -20.75 -17.41 -25.63
C GLU A 39 -21.82 -17.89 -24.64
N LEU A 40 -23.10 -17.70 -24.96
CA LEU A 40 -24.23 -18.20 -24.17
C LEU A 40 -24.19 -19.72 -24.06
N LEU A 41 -23.98 -20.44 -25.16
CA LEU A 41 -23.84 -21.90 -25.16
C LEU A 41 -22.66 -22.36 -24.30
N ARG A 42 -21.53 -21.65 -24.36
CA ARG A 42 -20.37 -21.92 -23.51
C ARG A 42 -20.70 -21.74 -22.03
N LYS A 43 -21.41 -20.66 -21.66
CA LYS A 43 -21.84 -20.39 -20.28
C LYS A 43 -22.81 -21.47 -19.79
N LYS A 44 -23.80 -21.84 -20.59
CA LYS A 44 -24.75 -22.93 -20.30
C LYS A 44 -24.03 -24.26 -20.07
N ARG A 45 -23.12 -24.66 -20.97
CA ARG A 45 -22.33 -25.89 -20.81
C ARG A 45 -21.53 -25.93 -19.51
N ARG A 46 -20.99 -24.79 -19.06
CA ARG A 46 -20.28 -24.73 -17.76
C ARG A 46 -21.24 -24.86 -16.57
N PHE A 47 -22.42 -24.24 -16.66
CA PHE A 47 -23.45 -24.37 -15.64
C PHE A 47 -23.97 -25.81 -15.52
N ASP A 48 -24.25 -26.46 -16.66
CA ASP A 48 -24.77 -27.84 -16.70
C ASP A 48 -23.77 -28.87 -16.16
N ARG A 49 -22.46 -28.54 -16.15
CA ARG A 49 -21.40 -29.37 -15.55
C ARG A 49 -21.30 -29.24 -14.03
N LEU A 50 -21.98 -28.27 -13.42
CA LEU A 50 -22.04 -28.16 -11.96
C LEU A 50 -22.92 -29.25 -11.37
N SER A 51 -22.65 -29.61 -10.12
CA SER A 51 -23.55 -30.48 -9.35
C SER A 51 -24.93 -29.82 -9.19
N THR A 52 -25.98 -30.62 -9.06
CA THR A 52 -27.35 -30.13 -8.86
C THR A 52 -27.45 -29.15 -7.69
N GLN A 53 -26.73 -29.40 -6.60
CA GLN A 53 -26.71 -28.51 -5.44
C GLN A 53 -26.15 -27.12 -5.79
N GLU A 54 -25.05 -27.04 -6.54
CA GLU A 54 -24.47 -25.78 -6.98
C GLU A 54 -25.37 -25.06 -8.00
N GLN A 55 -26.00 -25.80 -8.93
CA GLN A 55 -26.97 -25.22 -9.86
C GLN A 55 -28.14 -24.57 -9.11
N ASP A 56 -28.71 -25.27 -8.13
CA ASP A 56 -29.84 -24.76 -7.34
C ASP A 56 -29.45 -23.55 -6.49
N ARG A 57 -28.24 -23.55 -5.92
CA ARG A 57 -27.70 -22.38 -5.21
C ARG A 57 -27.57 -21.17 -6.13
N LEU A 58 -27.08 -21.34 -7.35
CA LEU A 58 -26.95 -20.23 -8.32
C LEU A 58 -28.31 -19.70 -8.78
N ARG A 59 -29.30 -20.59 -8.98
CA ARG A 59 -30.68 -20.18 -9.28
C ARG A 59 -31.32 -19.42 -8.12
N ALA A 60 -31.10 -19.86 -6.89
CA ALA A 60 -31.55 -19.16 -5.70
C ALA A 60 -30.92 -17.76 -5.62
N PHE A 61 -29.60 -17.66 -5.77
CA PHE A 61 -28.89 -16.39 -5.78
C PHE A 61 -29.40 -15.44 -6.88
N SER A 62 -29.65 -15.93 -8.09
CA SER A 62 -30.22 -15.10 -9.17
C SER A 62 -31.59 -14.55 -8.79
N ARG A 63 -32.47 -15.39 -8.24
CA ARG A 63 -33.80 -14.94 -7.80
C ARG A 63 -33.72 -13.92 -6.67
N ASP A 64 -32.82 -14.14 -5.71
CA ASP A 64 -32.60 -13.20 -4.60
C ASP A 64 -32.10 -11.86 -5.11
N LEU A 65 -31.16 -11.87 -6.07
CA LEU A 65 -30.63 -10.66 -6.71
C LEU A 65 -31.69 -9.93 -7.54
N ASP A 66 -32.52 -10.66 -8.30
CA ASP A 66 -33.58 -10.06 -9.13
C ASP A 66 -34.70 -9.43 -8.28
N ALA A 67 -34.94 -9.97 -7.08
CA ALA A 67 -35.93 -9.47 -6.13
C ALA A 67 -35.41 -8.30 -5.27
N ASP A 68 -34.10 -8.03 -5.27
CA ASP A 68 -33.50 -6.98 -4.45
C ASP A 68 -33.83 -5.58 -5.01
N PRO A 69 -34.31 -4.63 -4.18
CA PRO A 69 -34.56 -3.25 -4.62
C PRO A 69 -33.31 -2.54 -5.19
N GLU A 70 -32.11 -2.93 -4.78
CA GLU A 70 -30.82 -2.37 -5.20
C GLU A 70 -30.11 -3.24 -6.25
N LYS A 71 -30.83 -4.12 -6.97
CA LYS A 71 -30.25 -5.07 -7.94
C LYS A 71 -29.26 -4.45 -8.91
N GLU A 72 -29.56 -3.25 -9.42
CA GLU A 72 -28.72 -2.58 -10.43
C GLU A 72 -27.37 -2.19 -9.86
N ASP A 73 -27.36 -1.68 -8.63
CA ASP A 73 -26.16 -1.31 -7.89
C ASP A 73 -25.35 -2.54 -7.51
N LEU A 74 -26.01 -3.60 -7.03
CA LEU A 74 -25.36 -4.88 -6.70
C LEU A 74 -24.69 -5.51 -7.93
N VAL A 75 -25.41 -5.56 -9.07
CA VAL A 75 -24.87 -6.06 -10.35
C VAL A 75 -23.66 -5.23 -10.78
N ARG A 76 -23.74 -3.89 -10.67
CA ARG A 76 -22.63 -3.00 -11.00
C ARG A 76 -21.40 -3.27 -10.12
N VAL A 77 -21.58 -3.38 -8.80
CA VAL A 77 -20.49 -3.67 -7.86
C VAL A 77 -19.87 -5.04 -8.12
N MET A 78 -20.68 -6.07 -8.39
CA MET A 78 -20.18 -7.40 -8.70
C MET A 78 -19.35 -7.43 -9.99
N LYS A 79 -19.77 -6.70 -11.03
CA LYS A 79 -19.00 -6.56 -12.28
C LYS A 79 -17.67 -5.85 -12.04
N ALA A 80 -17.69 -4.69 -11.38
CA ALA A 80 -16.49 -3.93 -11.07
C ALA A 80 -15.50 -4.75 -10.21
N TYR A 81 -16.02 -5.49 -9.22
CA TYR A 81 -15.22 -6.39 -8.41
C TYR A 81 -14.60 -7.52 -9.24
N HIS A 82 -15.36 -8.15 -10.14
CA HIS A 82 -14.84 -9.19 -11.03
C HIS A 82 -13.72 -8.65 -11.92
N GLU A 83 -13.94 -7.51 -12.58
CA GLU A 83 -12.96 -6.87 -13.45
C GLU A 83 -11.68 -6.50 -12.70
N TRP A 84 -11.81 -5.89 -11.53
CA TRP A 84 -10.68 -5.60 -10.65
C TRP A 84 -9.94 -6.88 -10.26
N LEU A 85 -10.65 -7.93 -9.85
CA LEU A 85 -10.06 -9.21 -9.47
C LEU A 85 -9.30 -9.88 -10.64
N GLN A 86 -9.76 -9.71 -11.88
CA GLN A 86 -9.05 -10.18 -13.08
C GLN A 86 -7.79 -9.36 -13.38
N SER A 87 -7.73 -8.09 -12.97
CA SER A 87 -6.55 -7.24 -13.13
C SER A 87 -5.40 -7.61 -12.16
N LEU A 88 -5.72 -8.35 -11.08
CA LEU A 88 -4.72 -8.76 -10.09
C LEU A 88 -3.83 -9.90 -10.59
N ARG A 89 -2.59 -9.93 -10.08
CA ARG A 89 -1.68 -11.06 -10.31
C ARG A 89 -2.26 -12.36 -9.74
N PRO A 90 -2.00 -13.54 -10.36
CA PRO A 90 -2.59 -14.81 -9.95
C PRO A 90 -2.44 -15.13 -8.46
N GLY A 91 -1.28 -14.86 -7.86
CA GLY A 91 -1.02 -15.09 -6.43
C GLY A 91 -1.91 -14.25 -5.51
N LYS A 92 -1.96 -12.92 -5.72
CA LYS A 92 -2.85 -12.02 -4.95
C LYS A 92 -4.32 -12.38 -5.12
N ARG A 93 -4.72 -12.76 -6.33
CA ARG A 93 -6.09 -13.22 -6.61
C ARG A 93 -6.43 -14.50 -5.83
N ALA A 94 -5.54 -15.49 -5.83
CA ALA A 94 -5.73 -16.74 -5.10
C ALA A 94 -5.81 -16.50 -3.58
N GLU A 95 -4.92 -15.67 -3.04
CA GLU A 95 -4.93 -15.23 -1.63
C GLU A 95 -6.31 -14.65 -1.26
N LEU A 96 -6.78 -13.63 -1.99
CA LEU A 96 -8.07 -12.99 -1.73
C LEU A 96 -9.26 -13.96 -1.78
N LEU A 97 -9.27 -14.88 -2.75
CA LEU A 97 -10.37 -15.83 -2.92
C LEU A 97 -10.38 -16.94 -1.87
N SER A 98 -9.23 -17.22 -1.25
CA SER A 98 -9.13 -18.17 -0.13
C SER A 98 -9.66 -17.60 1.19
N LEU A 99 -9.71 -16.27 1.34
CA LEU A 99 -10.19 -15.61 2.55
C LEU A 99 -11.72 -15.72 2.71
N PRO A 100 -12.21 -15.80 3.97
CA PRO A 100 -13.62 -15.57 4.30
C PRO A 100 -14.12 -14.20 3.83
N ALA A 101 -15.43 -14.05 3.64
CA ALA A 101 -16.01 -12.82 3.07
C ALA A 101 -15.64 -11.55 3.86
N ASP A 102 -15.72 -11.59 5.19
CA ASP A 102 -15.42 -10.43 6.04
C ASP A 102 -13.93 -10.04 5.97
N GLU A 103 -13.03 -11.02 6.10
CA GLU A 103 -11.56 -10.81 6.00
C GLU A 103 -11.13 -10.36 4.60
N ARG A 104 -11.83 -10.84 3.56
CA ARG A 104 -11.57 -10.45 2.18
C ARG A 104 -11.84 -8.96 1.96
N ILE A 105 -12.88 -8.40 2.58
CA ILE A 105 -13.19 -6.97 2.45
C ILE A 105 -12.05 -6.13 3.05
N ASP A 106 -11.56 -6.50 4.23
CA ASP A 106 -10.44 -5.79 4.86
C ASP A 106 -9.18 -5.88 3.99
N ARG A 107 -8.89 -7.07 3.46
CA ARG A 107 -7.76 -7.26 2.54
C ARG A 107 -7.90 -6.46 1.24
N ILE A 108 -9.11 -6.35 0.69
CA ILE A 108 -9.36 -5.52 -0.49
C ILE A 108 -9.03 -4.04 -0.20
N ARG A 109 -9.42 -3.53 0.98
CA ARG A 109 -9.11 -2.14 1.36
C ARG A 109 -7.60 -1.92 1.40
N GLU A 110 -6.85 -2.83 2.02
CA GLU A 110 -5.38 -2.76 2.05
C GLU A 110 -4.77 -2.75 0.65
N VAL A 111 -5.23 -3.64 -0.25
CA VAL A 111 -4.72 -3.69 -1.63
C VAL A 111 -5.02 -2.39 -2.37
N LEU A 112 -6.22 -1.82 -2.21
CA LEU A 112 -6.57 -0.55 -2.84
C LEU A 112 -5.71 0.61 -2.29
N GLU A 113 -5.44 0.64 -0.98
CA GLU A 113 -4.54 1.62 -0.36
C GLU A 113 -3.10 1.47 -0.89
N GLU A 114 -2.59 0.24 -1.01
CA GLU A 114 -1.29 -0.05 -1.63
C GLU A 114 -1.23 0.48 -3.06
N GLU A 115 -2.23 0.18 -3.90
CA GLU A 115 -2.27 0.62 -5.29
C GLU A 115 -2.39 2.15 -5.43
N GLN A 116 -3.21 2.80 -4.59
CA GLN A 116 -3.30 4.26 -4.54
C GLN A 116 -1.96 4.88 -4.17
N LYS A 117 -1.29 4.34 -3.14
CA LYS A 117 0.03 4.80 -2.71
C LYS A 117 1.07 4.61 -3.80
N GLU A 118 1.08 3.48 -4.48
CA GLU A 118 2.01 3.21 -5.59
C GLU A 118 1.77 4.15 -6.77
N ARG A 119 0.51 4.41 -7.13
CA ARG A 119 0.15 5.38 -8.18
C ARG A 119 0.62 6.78 -7.80
N PHE A 120 0.37 7.19 -6.56
CA PHE A 120 0.81 8.49 -6.05
C PHE A 120 2.34 8.63 -6.09
N GLN A 121 3.06 7.61 -5.63
CA GLN A 121 4.52 7.60 -5.69
C GLN A 121 5.06 7.62 -7.14
N ARG A 122 4.39 6.93 -8.06
CA ARG A 122 4.76 6.95 -9.48
C ARG A 122 4.57 8.33 -10.08
N TYR A 123 3.42 8.96 -9.79
CA TYR A 123 3.12 10.33 -10.18
C TYR A 123 4.19 11.30 -9.67
N VAL A 124 4.50 11.26 -8.37
CA VAL A 124 5.57 12.07 -7.77
C VAL A 124 6.92 11.90 -8.49
N ARG A 125 7.29 10.65 -8.78
CA ARG A 125 8.56 10.35 -9.47
C ARG A 125 8.59 10.84 -10.91
N SER A 126 7.45 10.88 -11.61
CA SER A 126 7.37 11.44 -12.95
C SER A 126 7.33 12.97 -12.95
N THR A 127 6.80 13.59 -11.88
CA THR A 127 6.70 15.05 -11.76
C THR A 127 8.04 15.68 -11.40
N LEU A 128 8.84 15.04 -10.55
CA LEU A 128 10.12 15.58 -10.12
C LEU A 128 11.23 15.36 -11.16
N THR A 129 11.81 16.45 -11.64
CA THR A 129 13.07 16.39 -12.40
C THR A 129 14.25 16.02 -11.49
N SER A 130 15.39 15.69 -12.10
CA SER A 130 16.63 15.47 -11.32
C SER A 130 17.08 16.72 -10.58
N ASP A 131 16.77 17.91 -11.11
CA ASP A 131 17.13 19.20 -10.51
C ASP A 131 16.21 19.52 -9.35
N ASP A 132 14.91 19.26 -9.50
CA ASP A 132 13.95 19.34 -8.40
C ASP A 132 14.35 18.44 -7.25
N ALA A 133 14.71 17.17 -7.52
CA ALA A 133 15.17 16.25 -6.49
C ALA A 133 16.41 16.78 -5.73
N ARG A 134 17.34 17.45 -6.43
CA ARG A 134 18.50 18.09 -5.79
C ARG A 134 18.08 19.28 -4.93
N ASN A 135 17.20 20.14 -5.44
CA ASN A 135 16.73 21.35 -4.76
C ASN A 135 15.88 20.99 -3.52
N VAL A 136 14.93 20.06 -3.65
CA VAL A 136 14.16 19.49 -2.53
C VAL A 136 15.11 18.95 -1.46
N SER A 137 16.11 18.15 -1.85
CA SER A 137 17.06 17.61 -0.87
C SER A 137 17.84 18.73 -0.16
N ALA A 138 18.30 19.75 -0.87
CA ALA A 138 19.08 20.85 -0.28
C ALA A 138 18.23 21.70 0.66
N TRP A 139 17.06 22.15 0.19
CA TRP A 139 16.09 22.89 0.99
C TRP A 139 15.72 22.12 2.27
N PHE A 140 15.41 20.83 2.14
CA PHE A 140 14.99 20.01 3.27
C PHE A 140 16.11 19.83 4.31
N GLN A 141 17.37 19.73 3.89
CA GLN A 141 18.47 19.73 4.86
C GLN A 141 18.54 21.04 5.65
N GLY A 142 18.29 22.19 5.01
CA GLY A 142 18.18 23.47 5.72
C GLY A 142 17.03 23.51 6.72
N VAL A 143 15.89 22.89 6.41
CA VAL A 143 14.77 22.72 7.35
C VAL A 143 15.18 21.87 8.55
N ILE A 144 15.83 20.72 8.32
CA ILE A 144 16.32 19.83 9.37
C ILE A 144 17.34 20.53 10.28
N GLU A 145 18.24 21.34 9.71
CA GLU A 145 19.25 22.09 10.47
C GLU A 145 18.59 23.14 11.39
N ARG A 146 17.59 23.89 10.89
CA ARG A 146 16.84 24.86 11.71
C ARG A 146 16.03 24.18 12.82
N ARG A 147 15.56 22.96 12.60
CA ARG A 147 14.73 22.20 13.56
C ARG A 147 15.52 21.12 14.32
N GLU A 148 16.85 21.18 14.28
CA GLU A 148 17.70 20.13 14.85
C GLU A 148 17.41 19.90 16.34
N THR A 149 17.25 20.96 17.12
CA THR A 149 16.96 20.88 18.56
C THR A 149 15.63 20.19 18.85
N GLU A 150 14.58 20.55 18.11
CA GLU A 150 13.25 19.95 18.25
C GLU A 150 13.27 18.46 17.91
N LEU A 151 13.88 18.12 16.77
CA LEU A 151 13.98 16.73 16.30
C LEU A 151 14.83 15.87 17.24
N LYS A 152 15.91 16.41 17.81
CA LYS A 152 16.73 15.71 18.83
C LYS A 152 15.95 15.40 20.10
N ALA A 153 15.06 16.30 20.53
CA ALA A 153 14.28 16.09 21.75
C ALA A 153 13.37 14.86 21.63
N ARG A 154 12.90 14.54 20.42
CA ARG A 154 12.06 13.38 20.10
C ARG A 154 12.80 12.04 20.05
N LEU A 155 14.13 12.06 19.89
CA LEU A 155 14.94 10.84 19.85
C LEU A 155 15.04 10.20 21.24
N ASP A 156 15.01 8.86 21.25
CA ASP A 156 15.37 8.05 22.40
C ASP A 156 16.88 8.14 22.72
N ASN A 157 17.31 7.57 23.85
CA ASN A 157 18.72 7.62 24.27
C ASN A 157 19.65 7.02 23.20
N LYS A 158 19.24 5.89 22.60
CA LYS A 158 20.00 5.25 21.52
C LYS A 158 20.16 6.18 20.31
N GLY A 159 19.07 6.79 19.83
CA GLY A 159 19.12 7.74 18.73
C GLY A 159 19.99 8.95 19.03
N ARG A 160 19.95 9.47 20.27
CA ARG A 160 20.81 10.60 20.70
C ARG A 160 22.30 10.24 20.72
N ASP A 161 22.66 9.00 21.01
CA ASP A 161 24.05 8.55 20.97
C ASP A 161 24.51 8.27 19.54
N GLU A 162 23.65 7.72 18.69
CA GLU A 162 23.97 7.45 17.30
C GLU A 162 24.26 8.74 16.50
N ILE A 163 23.52 9.84 16.75
CA ILE A 163 23.78 11.11 16.07
C ILE A 163 25.11 11.77 16.49
N LYS A 164 25.76 11.33 17.58
CA LYS A 164 27.10 11.80 17.96
C LYS A 164 28.20 11.18 17.10
N ARG A 165 27.93 10.06 16.41
CA ARG A 165 28.93 9.29 15.64
C ARG A 165 29.49 10.06 14.45
N SER A 166 28.65 10.76 13.69
CA SER A 166 29.11 11.62 12.58
C SER A 166 28.05 12.62 12.15
N SER A 167 28.49 13.73 11.53
CA SER A 167 27.59 14.75 10.99
C SER A 167 26.69 14.24 9.85
N SER A 168 27.17 13.28 9.06
CA SER A 168 26.40 12.63 7.99
C SER A 168 25.31 11.73 8.57
N TYR A 169 25.66 10.91 9.56
CA TYR A 169 24.71 10.03 10.24
C TYR A 169 23.65 10.81 11.00
N ARG A 170 24.05 11.90 11.69
CA ARG A 170 23.12 12.83 12.35
C ARG A 170 22.06 13.36 11.39
N ARG A 171 22.46 13.93 10.25
CA ARG A 171 21.52 14.46 9.24
C ARG A 171 20.58 13.38 8.72
N MET A 172 21.12 12.19 8.48
CA MET A 172 20.33 11.02 8.08
C MET A 172 19.28 10.64 9.11
N ARG A 173 19.67 10.52 10.39
CA ARG A 173 18.79 10.12 11.49
C ARG A 173 17.68 11.15 11.73
N LEU A 174 18.01 12.44 11.70
CA LEU A 174 17.01 13.50 11.86
C LEU A 174 16.04 13.57 10.67
N THR A 175 16.53 13.34 9.45
CA THR A 175 15.69 13.19 8.25
C THR A 175 14.70 12.03 8.42
N MET A 176 15.18 10.88 8.92
CA MET A 176 14.34 9.72 9.20
C MET A 176 13.29 10.00 10.26
N GLU A 177 13.67 10.66 11.35
CA GLU A 177 12.75 11.02 12.41
C GLU A 177 11.63 11.92 11.85
N TRP A 178 12.00 12.95 11.10
CA TRP A 178 11.03 13.83 10.44
C TRP A 178 10.09 13.06 9.50
N LEU A 179 10.66 12.18 8.65
CA LEU A 179 9.89 11.37 7.71
C LEU A 179 9.00 10.30 8.36
N GLN A 180 9.04 10.12 9.68
CA GLN A 180 8.14 9.23 10.42
C GLN A 180 7.02 9.97 11.14
N LEU A 181 7.10 11.30 11.25
CA LEU A 181 6.08 12.08 11.94
C LEU A 181 4.76 12.12 11.15
N PRO A 182 3.59 12.18 11.82
CA PRO A 182 2.32 12.41 11.16
C PRO A 182 2.33 13.75 10.38
N PRO A 183 1.63 13.86 9.24
CA PRO A 183 1.61 15.09 8.44
C PRO A 183 1.24 16.36 9.23
N GLY A 184 0.39 16.23 10.25
CA GLY A 184 -0.02 17.35 11.12
C GLY A 184 0.97 17.74 12.22
N GLU A 185 1.94 16.90 12.58
CA GLU A 185 2.92 17.20 13.64
C GLU A 185 4.15 17.94 13.13
N LEU A 186 4.38 17.90 11.82
CA LEU A 186 5.56 18.46 11.19
C LEU A 186 5.47 19.97 10.98
N GLY A 187 4.26 20.46 10.72
CA GLY A 187 3.95 21.88 10.51
C GLY A 187 4.98 22.60 9.65
N LEU A 188 5.13 22.23 8.37
CA LEU A 188 5.88 23.10 7.44
C LEU A 188 5.18 24.47 7.43
N THR A 189 5.94 25.51 7.68
CA THR A 189 5.39 26.88 7.67
C THR A 189 5.06 27.29 6.23
N VAL A 190 4.11 28.22 6.07
CA VAL A 190 3.79 28.79 4.76
C VAL A 190 5.05 29.33 4.07
N LYS A 191 5.93 29.99 4.84
CA LYS A 191 7.22 30.48 4.33
C LYS A 191 8.12 29.35 3.82
N GLU A 192 8.25 28.26 4.57
CA GLU A 192 9.08 27.12 4.13
C GLU A 192 8.56 26.49 2.83
N ILE A 193 7.24 26.47 2.64
CA ILE A 193 6.61 25.96 1.40
C ILE A 193 6.87 26.91 0.23
N GLU A 194 6.73 28.23 0.41
CA GLU A 194 7.04 29.21 -0.64
C GLU A 194 8.53 29.22 -0.99
N ASP A 195 9.41 29.12 0.02
CA ASP A 195 10.86 28.97 -0.18
C ASP A 195 11.17 27.73 -1.03
N LEU A 196 10.47 26.61 -0.81
CA LEU A 196 10.60 25.41 -1.63
C LEU A 196 10.12 25.67 -3.06
N LYS A 197 8.90 26.19 -3.24
CA LYS A 197 8.30 26.46 -4.56
C LYS A 197 9.19 27.33 -5.44
N SER A 198 9.86 28.33 -4.86
CA SER A 198 10.79 29.22 -5.58
C SER A 198 11.99 28.51 -6.21
N GLN A 199 12.29 27.27 -5.77
CA GLN A 199 13.43 26.46 -6.23
C GLN A 199 13.00 25.29 -7.13
N LEU A 200 11.70 25.11 -7.37
CA LEU A 200 11.17 23.99 -8.14
C LEU A 200 10.84 24.39 -9.58
N SER A 201 10.84 23.39 -10.46
CA SER A 201 10.31 23.50 -11.81
C SER A 201 8.82 23.84 -11.80
N SER A 202 8.33 24.46 -12.87
CA SER A 202 6.91 24.83 -13.00
C SER A 202 5.97 23.62 -12.82
N GLY A 203 6.32 22.46 -13.35
CA GLY A 203 5.52 21.24 -13.20
C GLY A 203 5.39 20.77 -11.74
N ALA A 204 6.47 20.85 -10.96
CA ALA A 204 6.43 20.50 -9.54
C ALA A 204 5.69 21.57 -8.71
N VAL A 205 5.81 22.85 -9.06
CA VAL A 205 5.03 23.94 -8.43
C VAL A 205 3.53 23.75 -8.69
N SER A 206 3.13 23.53 -9.95
CA SER A 206 1.72 23.28 -10.30
C SER A 206 1.15 22.09 -9.54
N ALA A 207 1.89 20.97 -9.43
CA ALA A 207 1.44 19.82 -8.65
C ALA A 207 1.18 20.14 -7.17
N ILE A 208 1.96 21.05 -6.56
CA ILE A 208 1.77 21.50 -5.18
C ILE A 208 0.54 22.43 -5.08
N GLU A 209 0.35 23.33 -6.04
CA GLU A 209 -0.73 24.32 -6.05
C GLU A 209 -2.10 23.71 -6.38
N GLU A 210 -2.15 22.69 -7.25
CA GLU A 210 -3.36 21.94 -7.57
C GLU A 210 -3.98 21.23 -6.34
N GLN A 211 -3.18 20.97 -5.30
CA GLN A 211 -3.68 20.40 -4.05
C GLN A 211 -4.26 21.49 -3.14
N SER A 212 -5.58 21.60 -3.13
CA SER A 212 -6.34 22.53 -2.28
C SER A 212 -6.34 22.12 -0.80
N ASP A 213 -6.33 20.81 -0.51
CA ASP A 213 -6.23 20.28 0.84
C ASP A 213 -4.80 20.42 1.38
N SER A 214 -4.65 21.17 2.48
CA SER A 214 -3.40 21.37 3.19
C SER A 214 -2.72 20.05 3.60
N ILE A 215 -3.47 19.03 4.02
CA ILE A 215 -2.92 17.75 4.46
C ILE A 215 -2.33 17.00 3.25
N MET A 216 -3.07 16.96 2.14
CA MET A 216 -2.62 16.31 0.91
C MET A 216 -1.42 17.03 0.30
N ARG A 217 -1.39 18.37 0.37
CA ARG A 217 -0.24 19.17 -0.05
C ARG A 217 1.01 18.83 0.76
N ILE A 218 0.91 18.74 2.09
CA ILE A 218 2.03 18.33 2.94
C ILE A 218 2.46 16.89 2.65
N GLN A 219 1.51 15.98 2.40
CA GLN A 219 1.79 14.61 2.02
C GLN A 219 2.54 14.53 0.67
N LEU A 220 2.17 15.36 -0.30
CA LEU A 220 2.88 15.48 -1.58
C LEU A 220 4.32 15.96 -1.38
N ILE A 221 4.53 17.03 -0.61
CA ILE A 221 5.87 17.54 -0.29
C ILE A 221 6.70 16.48 0.43
N ARG A 222 6.10 15.70 1.34
CA ARG A 222 6.77 14.58 2.00
C ARG A 222 7.21 13.50 1.01
N GLU A 223 6.38 13.15 0.03
CA GLU A 223 6.80 12.22 -1.02
C GLU A 223 7.87 12.82 -1.93
N PHE A 224 7.87 14.14 -2.16
CA PHE A 224 8.96 14.81 -2.88
C PHE A 224 10.28 14.66 -2.11
N ILE A 225 10.26 14.91 -0.80
CA ILE A 225 11.42 14.73 0.09
C ILE A 225 11.89 13.27 0.06
N ASN A 226 10.96 12.32 0.17
CA ASN A 226 11.27 10.89 0.13
C ASN A 226 11.91 10.49 -1.21
N ALA A 227 11.37 10.94 -2.34
CA ALA A 227 11.93 10.68 -3.66
C ALA A 227 13.34 11.28 -3.82
N ALA A 228 13.53 12.53 -3.39
CA ALA A 228 14.82 13.21 -3.37
C ALA A 228 15.85 12.47 -2.51
N TRP A 229 15.44 12.02 -1.33
CA TRP A 229 16.28 11.28 -0.39
C TRP A 229 16.68 9.90 -0.92
N VAL A 230 15.73 9.15 -1.51
CA VAL A 230 16.01 7.87 -2.18
C VAL A 230 17.00 8.05 -3.34
N ASN A 231 16.84 9.08 -4.16
CA ASN A 231 17.76 9.39 -5.25
C ASN A 231 19.18 9.67 -4.74
N ARG A 232 19.30 10.46 -3.67
CA ARG A 232 20.59 10.75 -3.01
C ARG A 232 21.28 9.47 -2.50
N ILE A 233 20.52 8.55 -1.93
CA ILE A 233 21.02 7.27 -1.44
C ILE A 233 21.52 6.39 -2.58
N ARG A 234 20.72 6.26 -3.64
CA ARG A 234 21.07 5.44 -4.80
C ARG A 234 22.32 5.96 -5.50
N GLY A 235 22.59 7.26 -5.45
CA GLY A 235 23.83 7.88 -5.92
C GLY A 235 25.08 7.63 -5.06
N GLY A 236 25.06 6.65 -4.14
CA GLY A 236 26.26 6.20 -3.42
C GLY A 236 26.64 7.03 -2.18
N ARG A 237 25.76 7.92 -1.71
CA ARG A 237 26.03 8.79 -0.55
C ARG A 237 25.57 8.20 0.80
N MET A 238 25.41 6.87 0.87
CA MET A 238 25.03 6.18 2.11
C MET A 238 26.16 6.20 3.14
N PRO A 239 25.86 6.44 4.42
CA PRO A 239 26.79 6.14 5.50
C PRO A 239 27.21 4.66 5.43
N ARG A 240 28.49 4.37 5.62
CA ARG A 240 28.96 2.99 5.77
C ARG A 240 28.45 2.45 7.10
N ILE A 241 27.59 1.43 7.05
CA ILE A 241 27.12 0.68 8.21
C ILE A 241 28.01 -0.55 8.35
N ALA A 242 28.40 -0.88 9.58
CA ALA A 242 29.20 -2.07 9.85
C ALA A 242 28.43 -3.33 9.42
N GLU A 243 29.15 -4.30 8.86
CA GLU A 243 28.55 -5.52 8.34
C GLU A 243 27.88 -6.36 9.44
N SER A 244 28.45 -6.34 10.65
CA SER A 244 27.87 -6.94 11.85
C SER A 244 26.47 -6.39 12.16
N ASP A 245 26.30 -5.06 12.09
CA ASP A 245 25.02 -4.41 12.42
C ASP A 245 23.95 -4.75 11.37
N LEU A 246 24.35 -4.84 10.09
CA LEU A 246 23.45 -5.25 9.01
C LEU A 246 23.04 -6.71 9.17
N TRP A 247 23.96 -7.59 9.55
CA TRP A 247 23.68 -9.00 9.76
C TRP A 247 22.80 -9.25 10.99
N GLU A 248 23.07 -8.56 12.10
CA GLU A 248 22.22 -8.59 13.29
C GLU A 248 20.81 -8.13 12.93
N PHE A 249 20.67 -7.02 12.21
CA PHE A 249 19.35 -6.54 11.76
C PHE A 249 18.66 -7.53 10.82
N PHE A 250 19.38 -8.08 9.83
CA PHE A 250 18.84 -9.08 8.91
C PHE A 250 18.30 -10.30 9.66
N SER A 251 19.07 -10.84 10.60
CA SER A 251 18.74 -12.07 11.32
C SER A 251 17.69 -11.90 12.42
N THR A 252 17.70 -10.76 13.12
CA THR A 252 16.87 -10.56 14.32
C THR A 252 15.61 -9.71 14.09
N ARG A 253 15.59 -8.84 13.07
CA ARG A 253 14.56 -7.79 12.93
C ARG A 253 13.70 -7.91 11.68
N LEU A 254 14.18 -8.58 10.64
CA LEU A 254 13.40 -8.79 9.42
C LEU A 254 12.54 -10.05 9.52
N ASP A 255 11.29 -9.93 9.09
CA ASP A 255 10.39 -11.07 8.99
C ASP A 255 10.86 -12.06 7.88
N PRO A 256 10.36 -13.31 7.88
CA PRO A 256 10.76 -14.30 6.89
C PRO A 256 10.50 -13.89 5.42
N GLU A 257 9.43 -13.13 5.15
CA GLU A 257 9.08 -12.70 3.79
C GLU A 257 10.08 -11.65 3.28
N GLN A 258 10.42 -10.67 4.12
CA GLN A 258 11.44 -9.66 3.84
C GLN A 258 12.81 -10.29 3.63
N ARG A 259 13.19 -11.27 4.44
CA ARG A 259 14.45 -12.01 4.27
C ARG A 259 14.48 -12.78 2.96
N SER A 260 13.44 -13.55 2.68
CA SER A 260 13.31 -14.30 1.43
C SER A 260 13.40 -13.39 0.20
N ARG A 261 12.74 -12.23 0.24
CA ARG A 261 12.84 -11.22 -0.83
C ARG A 261 14.26 -10.69 -1.01
N LEU A 262 15.00 -10.44 0.07
CA LEU A 262 16.37 -9.95 0.01
C LEU A 262 17.34 -11.02 -0.51
N GLU A 263 17.16 -12.27 -0.09
CA GLU A 263 17.96 -13.42 -0.54
C GLU A 263 17.79 -13.70 -2.05
N GLY A 264 16.64 -13.33 -2.63
CA GLY A 264 16.42 -13.38 -4.07
C GLY A 264 17.15 -12.30 -4.88
N LEU A 265 17.85 -11.36 -4.24
CA LEU A 265 18.61 -10.30 -4.91
C LEU A 265 20.09 -10.70 -5.07
N THR A 266 20.79 -10.07 -6.02
CA THR A 266 22.26 -10.19 -6.10
C THR A 266 22.90 -9.61 -4.84
N SER A 267 24.07 -10.12 -4.41
CA SER A 267 24.71 -9.72 -3.15
C SER A 267 24.89 -8.19 -3.02
N GLU A 268 25.24 -7.50 -4.10
CA GLU A 268 25.39 -6.05 -4.11
C GLU A 268 24.04 -5.33 -3.91
N ARG A 269 22.98 -5.81 -4.54
CA ARG A 269 21.64 -5.24 -4.43
C ARG A 269 21.01 -5.56 -3.09
N MET A 270 21.19 -6.79 -2.60
CA MET A 270 20.82 -7.23 -1.25
C MET A 270 21.45 -6.32 -0.21
N ARG A 271 22.77 -6.07 -0.29
CA ARG A 271 23.48 -5.18 0.65
C ARG A 271 22.92 -3.76 0.62
N ARG A 272 22.65 -3.21 -0.55
CA ARG A 272 22.07 -1.86 -0.70
C ARG A 272 20.66 -1.76 -0.10
N GLU A 273 19.80 -2.74 -0.39
CA GLU A 273 18.45 -2.79 0.16
C GLU A 273 18.46 -3.04 1.67
N LEU A 274 19.35 -3.90 2.17
CA LEU A 274 19.50 -4.16 3.59
C LEU A 274 19.97 -2.90 4.34
N GLN A 275 20.93 -2.15 3.79
CA GLN A 275 21.33 -0.86 4.35
C GLN A 275 20.17 0.15 4.37
N PHE A 276 19.34 0.16 3.33
CA PHE A 276 18.15 1.00 3.27
C PHE A 276 17.13 0.63 4.35
N LEU A 277 16.82 -0.66 4.49
CA LEU A 277 15.91 -1.17 5.51
C LEU A 277 16.45 -0.94 6.93
N TYR A 278 17.76 -1.13 7.13
CA TYR A 278 18.42 -0.84 8.41
C TYR A 278 18.25 0.62 8.80
N LEU A 279 18.47 1.56 7.89
CA LEU A 279 18.29 2.98 8.19
C LEU A 279 16.83 3.34 8.45
N ARG A 280 15.90 2.71 7.72
CA ARG A 280 14.46 2.97 7.83
C ARG A 280 13.84 2.38 9.10
N TYR A 281 14.27 1.18 9.51
CA TYR A 281 13.59 0.39 10.55
C TYR A 281 14.50 -0.03 11.72
N GLY A 282 15.82 -0.12 11.51
CA GLY A 282 16.78 -0.59 12.52
C GLY A 282 17.06 0.40 13.65
N SER A 283 16.72 1.68 13.47
CA SER A 283 17.12 2.77 14.36
C SER A 283 16.21 2.99 15.60
N GLY A 284 15.46 1.99 16.06
CA GLY A 284 15.04 1.94 17.48
C GLY A 284 13.56 2.10 17.80
N ARG A 285 12.66 2.29 16.83
CA ARG A 285 11.23 2.05 17.10
C ARG A 285 10.92 0.57 16.96
N SER A 286 11.06 -0.18 18.06
CA SER A 286 10.22 -1.37 18.24
C SER A 286 8.79 -0.93 17.93
N ARG A 287 8.19 -1.55 16.92
CA ARG A 287 6.78 -1.44 16.58
C ARG A 287 6.01 -2.00 17.78
N ARG A 288 5.85 -1.18 18.82
CA ARG A 288 5.14 -1.54 20.04
C ARG A 288 3.66 -1.58 19.67
N GLY A 289 3.14 -2.79 19.44
CA GLY A 289 1.72 -3.07 19.36
C GLY A 289 1.13 -3.14 17.95
N SER A 290 1.46 -4.16 17.19
CA SER A 290 0.48 -4.76 16.28
C SER A 290 0.83 -6.23 16.08
N GLY A 291 -0.01 -7.13 16.59
CA GLY A 291 0.16 -8.58 16.44
C GLY A 291 0.46 -9.29 17.75
N GLY A 292 -0.57 -9.49 18.58
CA GLY A 292 -0.48 -10.26 19.81
C GLY A 292 -1.83 -10.46 20.47
N SER A 293 -2.85 -10.80 19.68
CA SER A 293 -4.10 -11.37 20.20
C SER A 293 -3.77 -12.77 20.73
N GLY A 294 -3.32 -12.84 21.97
CA GLY A 294 -3.12 -14.08 22.71
C GLY A 294 -4.23 -14.20 23.75
N GLY A 295 -5.20 -15.07 23.47
CA GLY A 295 -6.33 -15.35 24.35
C GLY A 295 -5.88 -15.83 25.73
N GLY A 296 -6.37 -15.12 26.75
CA GLY A 296 -6.37 -15.59 28.12
C GLY A 296 -7.81 -15.88 28.54
N SER A 297 -8.33 -17.05 28.14
CA SER A 297 -9.44 -17.67 28.84
C SER A 297 -8.85 -18.48 29.98
N ASP A 298 -8.93 -17.96 31.21
CA ASP A 298 -8.71 -18.76 32.40
C ASP A 298 -9.95 -18.65 33.29
N THR A 299 -10.85 -19.60 33.06
CA THR A 299 -11.94 -19.95 33.98
C THR A 299 -11.32 -20.55 35.24
N ARG A 300 -11.30 -19.79 36.34
CA ARG A 300 -11.25 -20.38 37.68
C ARG A 300 -12.65 -20.38 38.27
N GLY A 301 -13.28 -21.55 38.19
CA GLY A 301 -14.26 -21.97 39.16
C GLY A 301 -13.58 -22.28 40.50
N GLY A 302 -14.26 -21.93 41.57
CA GLY A 302 -13.98 -22.36 42.93
C GLY A 302 -15.28 -22.23 43.75
N PRO A 303 -15.58 -23.21 44.61
CA PRO A 303 -16.90 -23.54 45.14
C PRO A 303 -17.53 -22.50 46.07
#